data_AF-H2YXD1-F1
#
_entry.id   AF-H2YXD1-F1
#
_cell.length_a   1.000
_cell.length_b   1.000
_cell.length_c   1.000
_cell.angle_alpha   90.00
_cell.angle_beta   90.00
_cell.angle_gamma   90.00
#
_symmetry.space_group_name_H-M   'P 1'
#
loop_
_entity.id
_entity.type
_entity.pdbx_description
1 polymer ?
#
loop_
_entity_poly.entity_id
_entity_poly.type
_entity_poly.pdbx_seq_one_letter_code
_entity_poly.pdbx_strand_id
1 'polypeptide(L)'
;MQNANPENLSIPEEVLSGEDGSQNDSETEQPAKKSRPKIAKPVIKPKPKLNQKKPPVSRTAGTLKRSRAIMNMNGSFNYGQRNNSPSPKQKRSRKVPVVSSFLNRSTVASRAHRTPGRASPMAPNRLLLSPMFKTPSQHNINTTVKSFLQRNTPERVNKEMEIEVKKMQLEKKRKKEEERQQRIKEDRIRKQEESKRKREERLRKANKLREDKERAEKERQDQIQDKWQQRIADADRTKSQRKVEENAKMQKEMEKLAKAEARRKEEEVEKAKKLKELEEEKERRFQALQSEKKLAEEQRAKERKLEEERREEQRRLEEEKQREEKEQEERRKRQLEADRIRIAEEEERVRKRQEQLEIERARKKREDELAAEIAMKKKRQDELQQLKEQREKVRKEREAARKKKMEEKRLAKEEKNKLKEQEKREKEERKRQQQELLRQEKEEKELAQEQEEARKRQEEARNIREEQVRLEVLKKKE
;
A
#
# COMPACT_ATOMS: atom_id res chain seq x y z
N MET A 1 -50.38 -1.62 -31.36
CA MET A 1 -49.82 -2.42 -30.24
C MET A 1 -48.65 -1.62 -29.66
N GLN A 2 -48.87 -0.63 -28.80
CA GLN A 2 -49.14 -0.75 -27.35
C GLN A 2 -48.03 -1.55 -26.63
N ASN A 3 -47.07 -0.88 -26.01
CA ASN A 3 -47.14 -0.56 -24.58
C ASN A 3 -45.90 0.19 -24.08
N ALA A 4 -46.16 1.38 -23.56
CA ALA A 4 -45.30 2.11 -22.64
C ALA A 4 -45.40 1.49 -21.24
N ASN A 5 -44.32 1.55 -20.46
CA ASN A 5 -44.40 1.47 -18.99
C ASN A 5 -43.13 2.05 -18.34
N PRO A 6 -43.23 3.17 -17.62
CA PRO A 6 -42.22 3.60 -16.66
C PRO A 6 -42.84 3.86 -15.28
N GLU A 7 -42.64 2.95 -14.32
CA GLU A 7 -42.94 3.21 -12.90
C GLU A 7 -42.02 2.37 -12.01
N ASN A 8 -41.16 3.02 -11.21
CA ASN A 8 -41.38 3.11 -9.76
C ASN A 8 -40.17 3.71 -9.02
N LEU A 9 -40.44 4.89 -8.47
CA LEU A 9 -39.73 5.54 -7.37
C LEU A 9 -39.94 4.72 -6.08
N SER A 10 -38.88 4.52 -5.29
CA SER A 10 -39.03 4.32 -3.84
C SER A 10 -37.85 4.94 -3.10
N ILE A 11 -38.12 6.12 -2.56
CA ILE A 11 -37.44 6.75 -1.44
C ILE A 11 -38.15 6.25 -0.18
N PRO A 12 -37.44 5.91 0.91
CA PRO A 12 -38.02 6.04 2.24
C PRO A 12 -37.33 7.19 2.99
N GLU A 13 -38.14 8.19 3.30
CA GLU A 13 -37.89 9.26 4.26
C GLU A 13 -38.64 8.92 5.57
N GLU A 14 -38.07 9.39 6.68
CA GLU A 14 -38.63 9.51 8.04
C GLU A 14 -38.95 8.23 8.84
N VAL A 15 -38.39 8.13 10.06
CA VAL A 15 -39.16 8.35 11.30
C VAL A 15 -38.22 8.88 12.40
N LEU A 16 -38.71 9.98 13.01
CA LEU A 16 -38.26 10.77 14.15
C LEU A 16 -38.37 10.05 15.51
N SER A 17 -37.85 10.76 16.53
CA SER A 17 -38.13 10.68 17.98
C SER A 17 -37.34 9.62 18.79
N GLY A 18 -36.75 9.96 19.94
CA GLY A 18 -36.78 11.21 20.69
C GLY A 18 -35.86 11.14 21.93
N GLU A 19 -35.75 12.29 22.61
CA GLU A 19 -35.68 12.47 24.08
C GLU A 19 -34.51 11.83 24.85
N ASP A 20 -33.97 12.36 25.94
CA ASP A 20 -33.88 13.67 26.62
C ASP A 20 -32.94 13.41 27.82
N GLY A 21 -32.36 14.47 28.42
CA GLY A 21 -31.74 14.42 29.75
C GLY A 21 -30.25 14.82 29.74
N SER A 22 -29.88 16.07 30.08
CA SER A 22 -29.86 16.65 31.45
C SER A 22 -28.88 15.88 32.36
N GLN A 23 -27.93 16.41 33.12
CA GLN A 23 -27.55 17.74 33.62
C GLN A 23 -26.16 17.54 34.28
N ASN A 24 -25.26 18.52 34.27
CA ASN A 24 -24.69 19.07 35.51
C ASN A 24 -23.55 20.05 35.26
N ASP A 25 -23.72 21.15 35.98
CA ASP A 25 -22.90 22.33 36.11
C ASP A 25 -21.57 22.06 36.84
N SER A 26 -20.57 22.89 36.55
CA SER A 26 -19.83 23.60 37.60
C SER A 26 -19.03 24.75 37.01
N GLU A 27 -19.34 25.91 37.57
CA GLU A 27 -18.76 27.22 37.33
C GLU A 27 -17.29 27.26 37.76
N THR A 28 -16.46 28.01 37.03
CA THR A 28 -15.35 28.74 37.66
C THR A 28 -15.03 30.00 36.85
N GLU A 29 -14.95 31.10 37.57
CA GLU A 29 -14.86 32.49 37.14
C GLU A 29 -13.57 32.87 36.40
N GLN A 30 -13.72 33.73 35.37
CA GLN A 30 -12.94 34.93 34.94
C GLN A 30 -11.37 35.00 35.04
N PRO A 31 -10.65 35.90 34.32
CA PRO A 31 -11.10 37.08 33.59
C PRO A 31 -10.54 37.29 32.15
N ALA A 32 -11.18 38.26 31.50
CA ALA A 32 -10.96 38.85 30.18
C ALA A 32 -9.51 38.93 29.66
N LYS A 33 -9.31 38.46 28.41
CA LYS A 33 -8.19 38.88 27.55
C LYS A 33 -8.70 39.28 26.16
N LYS A 34 -8.37 40.53 25.84
CA LYS A 34 -8.67 41.30 24.63
C LYS A 34 -8.43 40.50 23.34
N SER A 35 -9.48 40.37 22.52
CA SER A 35 -9.43 39.80 21.17
C SER A 35 -8.77 40.78 20.19
N ARG A 36 -7.60 40.42 19.66
CA ARG A 36 -7.08 40.98 18.41
C ARG A 36 -7.63 40.17 17.23
N PRO A 37 -8.11 40.80 16.15
CA PRO A 37 -8.55 40.08 14.95
C PRO A 37 -7.34 39.42 14.26
N LYS A 38 -7.41 38.11 14.07
CA LYS A 38 -6.41 37.34 13.31
C LYS A 38 -6.66 37.56 11.81
N ILE A 39 -5.81 38.35 11.18
CA ILE A 39 -5.74 38.46 9.71
C ILE A 39 -5.24 37.11 9.17
N ALA A 40 -6.11 36.41 8.45
CA ALA A 40 -5.81 35.15 7.80
C ALA A 40 -4.77 35.36 6.69
N LYS A 41 -3.63 34.67 6.79
CA LYS A 41 -2.60 34.67 5.73
C LYS A 41 -3.07 33.80 4.54
N PRO A 42 -2.93 34.27 3.29
CA PRO A 42 -3.32 33.49 2.12
C PRO A 42 -2.38 32.29 1.92
N VAL A 43 -2.98 31.10 1.76
CA VAL A 43 -2.29 29.85 1.49
C VAL A 43 -1.82 29.84 0.02
N ILE A 44 -0.56 30.20 -0.21
CA ILE A 44 0.07 30.08 -1.53
C ILE A 44 0.47 28.62 -1.74
N LYS A 45 -0.28 27.91 -2.60
CA LYS A 45 0.05 26.55 -3.03
C LYS A 45 1.30 26.55 -3.94
N PRO A 46 2.34 25.73 -3.68
CA PRO A 46 3.52 25.67 -4.52
C PRO A 46 3.24 24.94 -5.85
N LYS A 47 3.73 25.49 -6.96
CA LYS A 47 3.61 24.91 -8.32
C LYS A 47 4.40 23.59 -8.45
N PRO A 48 3.91 22.60 -9.21
CA PRO A 48 4.63 21.36 -9.43
C PRO A 48 5.79 21.55 -10.43
N LYS A 49 6.98 21.06 -10.08
CA LYS A 49 8.20 21.12 -10.92
C LYS A 49 8.19 20.00 -11.97
N LEU A 50 8.47 20.38 -13.21
CA LEU A 50 8.67 19.54 -14.39
C LEU A 50 9.96 18.72 -14.24
N ASN A 51 9.85 17.38 -14.18
CA ASN A 51 11.00 16.47 -14.11
C ASN A 51 11.53 16.19 -15.53
N GLN A 52 12.65 16.82 -15.89
CA GLN A 52 13.42 16.40 -17.06
C GLN A 52 14.25 15.15 -16.73
N LYS A 53 14.03 14.08 -17.49
CA LYS A 53 14.82 12.84 -17.46
C LYS A 53 16.25 13.15 -17.94
N LYS A 54 17.26 12.76 -17.16
CA LYS A 54 18.67 12.73 -17.59
C LYS A 54 19.00 11.35 -18.19
N PRO A 55 19.86 11.27 -19.23
CA PRO A 55 20.28 10.00 -19.82
C PRO A 55 21.31 9.26 -18.95
N PRO A 56 21.49 7.94 -19.15
CA PRO A 56 22.43 7.13 -18.38
C PRO A 56 23.89 7.40 -18.80
N VAL A 57 24.74 7.70 -17.82
CA VAL A 57 26.20 7.80 -17.99
C VAL A 57 26.79 6.39 -17.97
N SER A 58 27.50 6.05 -19.04
CA SER A 58 28.30 4.83 -19.18
C SER A 58 29.45 4.80 -18.17
N ARG A 59 29.58 3.69 -17.45
CA ARG A 59 30.76 3.40 -16.61
C ARG A 59 31.84 2.79 -17.49
N THR A 60 32.91 3.53 -17.73
CA THR A 60 34.16 3.00 -18.26
C THR A 60 34.93 2.21 -17.20
N ALA A 61 35.59 1.16 -17.68
CA ALA A 61 36.42 0.25 -16.92
C ALA A 61 37.62 0.97 -16.29
N GLY A 62 37.89 0.64 -15.03
CA GLY A 62 39.09 1.06 -14.31
C GLY A 62 39.69 -0.14 -13.58
N THR A 63 40.75 -0.67 -14.17
CA THR A 63 41.64 -1.69 -13.64
C THR A 63 42.37 -1.21 -12.39
N LEU A 64 42.38 -2.00 -11.31
CA LEU A 64 43.43 -1.89 -10.29
C LEU A 64 43.87 -3.27 -9.82
N LYS A 65 45.17 -3.49 -9.99
CA LYS A 65 45.95 -4.68 -9.64
C LYS A 65 46.60 -4.50 -8.26
N ARG A 66 46.94 -5.64 -7.63
CA ARG A 66 47.93 -5.89 -6.55
C ARG A 66 47.50 -5.40 -5.15
N SER A 67 47.72 -6.13 -4.04
CA SER A 67 48.82 -7.03 -3.69
C SER A 67 48.50 -7.97 -2.51
N ARG A 68 49.15 -9.15 -2.54
CA ARG A 68 49.70 -10.02 -1.47
C ARG A 68 49.17 -9.91 -0.04
N ALA A 69 48.75 -11.05 0.51
CA ALA A 69 49.34 -11.62 1.73
C ALA A 69 49.11 -13.14 1.75
N ILE A 70 50.22 -13.87 1.63
CA ILE A 70 50.35 -15.31 1.86
C ILE A 70 50.66 -15.46 3.35
N MET A 71 49.87 -16.22 4.10
CA MET A 71 50.34 -16.83 5.33
C MET A 71 50.12 -18.33 5.26
N ASN A 72 51.26 -19.01 5.10
CA ASN A 72 51.48 -20.42 5.37
C ASN A 72 51.27 -20.69 6.86
N MET A 73 50.54 -21.75 7.19
CA MET A 73 50.74 -22.49 8.43
C MET A 73 50.73 -23.97 8.10
N ASN A 74 51.93 -24.48 7.82
CA ASN A 74 52.25 -25.90 7.94
C ASN A 74 52.36 -26.22 9.43
N GLY A 75 51.43 -27.04 9.92
CA GLY A 75 51.48 -27.66 11.24
C GLY A 75 51.19 -29.15 11.08
N SER A 76 52.21 -29.88 10.63
CA SER A 76 52.31 -31.34 10.71
C SER A 76 52.66 -31.72 12.16
N PHE A 77 51.81 -32.47 12.86
CA PHE A 77 52.28 -33.56 13.73
C PHE A 77 51.14 -34.47 14.26
N ASN A 78 51.37 -35.77 14.10
CA ASN A 78 50.87 -36.93 14.82
C ASN A 78 49.40 -37.42 14.66
N TYR A 79 49.31 -38.43 13.80
CA TYR A 79 48.42 -39.58 13.93
C TYR A 79 48.65 -40.30 15.27
N GLY A 80 47.57 -40.50 16.03
CA GLY A 80 47.57 -41.35 17.21
C GLY A 80 46.14 -41.55 17.69
N GLN A 81 45.66 -42.78 17.59
CA GLN A 81 44.33 -43.23 17.95
C GLN A 81 43.86 -42.72 19.32
N ARG A 82 42.57 -42.33 19.42
CA ARG A 82 41.68 -42.81 20.49
C ARG A 82 40.22 -42.48 20.21
N ASN A 83 39.39 -43.38 20.68
CA ASN A 83 37.99 -43.60 20.32
C ASN A 83 37.03 -42.55 20.89
N ASN A 84 35.87 -42.46 20.22
CA ASN A 84 34.55 -42.13 20.77
C ASN A 84 34.38 -40.85 21.59
N SER A 85 33.89 -39.78 20.94
CA SER A 85 32.89 -38.88 21.51
C SER A 85 32.15 -38.11 20.40
N PRO A 86 30.81 -37.97 20.47
CA PRO A 86 30.01 -37.34 19.42
C PRO A 86 30.08 -35.81 19.51
N SER A 87 30.65 -35.18 18.49
CA SER A 87 30.64 -33.72 18.35
C SER A 87 29.25 -33.16 17.99
N PRO A 88 28.91 -31.94 18.44
CA PRO A 88 27.61 -31.29 18.23
C PRO A 88 27.48 -30.74 16.81
N LYS A 89 26.37 -31.07 16.14
CA LYS A 89 26.07 -30.64 14.76
C LYS A 89 25.92 -29.12 14.67
N GLN A 90 26.76 -28.53 13.83
CA GLN A 90 26.74 -27.14 13.38
C GLN A 90 25.39 -26.74 12.78
N LYS A 91 24.87 -25.61 13.26
CA LYS A 91 23.67 -24.94 12.74
C LYS A 91 23.95 -24.40 11.34
N ARG A 92 23.48 -25.08 10.30
CA ARG A 92 23.35 -24.50 8.94
C ARG A 92 22.19 -23.49 8.95
N SER A 93 22.52 -22.21 8.91
CA SER A 93 21.58 -21.09 8.75
C SER A 93 21.02 -21.03 7.33
N ARG A 94 20.04 -21.89 7.01
CA ARG A 94 19.18 -21.69 5.84
C ARG A 94 18.10 -20.67 6.17
N LYS A 95 18.34 -19.41 5.81
CA LYS A 95 17.30 -18.39 5.67
C LYS A 95 16.44 -18.74 4.46
N VAL A 96 15.27 -19.33 4.70
CA VAL A 96 14.17 -19.41 3.72
C VAL A 96 12.94 -18.75 4.36
N PRO A 97 12.28 -17.77 3.71
CA PRO A 97 11.11 -17.13 4.28
C PRO A 97 9.91 -18.09 4.25
N VAL A 98 9.45 -18.49 5.44
CA VAL A 98 8.19 -19.20 5.64
C VAL A 98 7.05 -18.19 5.54
N VAL A 99 6.41 -18.13 4.39
CA VAL A 99 5.15 -17.40 4.21
C VAL A 99 4.06 -18.12 4.98
N SER A 100 3.53 -17.43 5.99
CA SER A 100 2.37 -17.81 6.77
C SER A 100 1.08 -17.52 5.99
N SER A 101 0.39 -18.56 5.53
CA SER A 101 -1.03 -18.48 5.19
C SER A 101 -1.84 -19.23 6.26
N PHE A 102 -2.29 -18.47 7.25
CA PHE A 102 -3.41 -18.82 8.11
C PHE A 102 -4.52 -17.80 7.84
N LEU A 103 -5.75 -18.29 7.82
CA LEU A 103 -7.03 -17.63 7.54
C LEU A 103 -7.46 -17.61 6.07
N ASN A 104 -8.18 -18.68 5.68
CA ASN A 104 -9.61 -18.59 5.37
C ASN A 104 -10.23 -19.98 5.54
N ARG A 105 -10.87 -20.17 6.70
CA ARG A 105 -11.73 -21.31 7.01
C ARG A 105 -12.93 -20.83 7.82
N SER A 106 -13.97 -20.45 7.09
CA SER A 106 -15.40 -20.53 7.43
C SER A 106 -16.09 -19.84 6.25
N THR A 107 -16.86 -20.54 5.42
CA THR A 107 -18.25 -20.86 5.72
C THR A 107 -18.73 -22.13 4.98
N VAL A 108 -19.47 -22.96 5.73
CA VAL A 108 -20.70 -23.66 5.33
C VAL A 108 -20.71 -24.36 3.95
N ALA A 109 -20.05 -25.51 3.82
CA ALA A 109 -20.41 -26.56 2.86
C ALA A 109 -19.59 -27.84 3.12
N SER A 110 -19.78 -28.49 4.28
CA SER A 110 -19.14 -29.79 4.56
C SER A 110 -19.92 -30.59 5.61
N ARG A 111 -21.25 -30.65 5.48
CA ARG A 111 -22.12 -31.50 6.32
C ARG A 111 -22.82 -32.61 5.54
N ALA A 112 -22.34 -32.93 4.34
CA ALA A 112 -22.75 -34.12 3.61
C ALA A 112 -21.48 -34.91 3.30
N HIS A 113 -21.24 -35.96 4.09
CA HIS A 113 -20.45 -37.18 3.82
C HIS A 113 -20.20 -37.86 5.17
N ARG A 114 -21.28 -38.09 5.93
CA ARG A 114 -21.32 -39.25 6.83
C ARG A 114 -21.47 -40.45 5.90
N THR A 115 -20.36 -41.13 5.67
CA THR A 115 -20.38 -42.50 5.16
C THR A 115 -21.25 -43.34 6.10
N PRO A 116 -22.27 -44.07 5.62
CA PRO A 116 -22.93 -45.07 6.45
C PRO A 116 -21.88 -46.14 6.76
N GLY A 117 -21.77 -46.47 8.06
CA GLY A 117 -20.90 -47.52 8.53
C GLY A 117 -21.16 -48.81 7.76
N ARG A 118 -20.06 -49.50 7.44
CA ARG A 118 -20.02 -50.91 7.07
C ARG A 118 -20.91 -51.70 8.02
N ALA A 119 -22.11 -52.04 7.56
CA ALA A 119 -22.87 -53.16 8.09
C ALA A 119 -22.06 -54.42 7.80
N SER A 120 -21.49 -54.99 8.86
CA SER A 120 -21.06 -56.39 8.86
C SER A 120 -22.33 -57.23 8.74
N PRO A 121 -22.47 -58.16 7.77
CA PRO A 121 -23.59 -59.10 7.81
C PRO A 121 -23.33 -60.03 8.99
N MET A 122 -24.04 -59.78 10.09
CA MET A 122 -24.22 -60.76 11.15
C MET A 122 -24.88 -61.99 10.53
N ALA A 123 -24.30 -63.15 10.81
CA ALA A 123 -24.87 -64.45 10.50
C ALA A 123 -26.31 -64.54 11.04
N PRO A 124 -27.27 -65.08 10.28
CA PRO A 124 -28.60 -65.31 10.80
C PRO A 124 -28.55 -66.42 11.84
N ASN A 125 -29.01 -66.07 13.04
CA ASN A 125 -29.30 -67.00 14.12
C ASN A 125 -30.22 -68.11 13.63
N ARG A 126 -29.82 -69.33 13.98
CA ARG A 126 -30.63 -70.54 14.01
C ARG A 126 -31.99 -70.23 14.63
N LEU A 127 -33.04 -70.34 13.83
CA LEU A 127 -34.37 -70.54 14.35
C LEU A 127 -34.44 -71.95 14.94
N LEU A 128 -34.80 -71.98 16.22
CA LEU A 128 -35.29 -73.12 16.95
C LEU A 128 -36.56 -73.64 16.25
N LEU A 129 -36.45 -74.79 15.58
CA LEU A 129 -37.58 -75.66 15.29
C LEU A 129 -37.32 -77.02 15.96
N SER A 130 -37.91 -77.22 17.13
CA SER A 130 -38.52 -78.50 17.48
C SER A 130 -40.02 -78.26 17.35
N PRO A 131 -40.75 -79.15 16.68
CA PRO A 131 -41.26 -80.30 17.42
C PRO A 131 -41.36 -81.58 16.56
N MET A 132 -40.89 -82.70 17.08
CA MET A 132 -41.61 -83.97 16.88
C MET A 132 -41.13 -84.97 17.93
N PHE A 133 -42.05 -85.31 18.82
CA PHE A 133 -42.01 -86.52 19.63
C PHE A 133 -41.76 -87.73 18.72
N LYS A 134 -40.59 -88.35 18.85
CA LYS A 134 -40.40 -89.77 18.51
C LYS A 134 -39.74 -90.43 19.72
N THR A 135 -40.54 -91.29 20.34
CA THR A 135 -40.15 -92.22 21.40
C THR A 135 -38.84 -92.95 21.06
N PRO A 136 -37.86 -93.07 21.99
CA PRO A 136 -36.71 -93.92 21.76
C PRO A 136 -37.13 -95.39 21.91
N SER A 137 -37.36 -96.05 20.79
CA SER A 137 -37.46 -97.51 20.72
C SER A 137 -36.06 -98.13 20.95
N GLN A 138 -35.97 -99.05 21.90
CA GLN A 138 -34.73 -99.62 22.44
C GLN A 138 -34.01 -100.61 21.50
N HIS A 139 -33.49 -100.17 20.35
CA HIS A 139 -32.82 -101.08 19.40
C HIS A 139 -31.59 -100.51 18.66
N ASN A 140 -30.73 -99.67 19.28
CA ASN A 140 -29.57 -99.09 18.55
C ASN A 140 -28.30 -98.88 19.37
N ILE A 141 -27.78 -99.92 20.02
CA ILE A 141 -26.46 -99.86 20.68
C ILE A 141 -25.31 -100.10 19.65
N ASN A 142 -25.58 -100.77 18.53
CA ASN A 142 -24.54 -101.19 17.57
C ASN A 142 -24.22 -100.18 16.45
N THR A 143 -25.03 -99.13 16.24
CA THR A 143 -24.82 -98.12 15.17
C THR A 143 -23.96 -96.94 15.64
N THR A 144 -23.95 -96.65 16.94
CA THR A 144 -23.14 -95.55 17.53
C THR A 144 -21.65 -95.84 17.45
N VAL A 145 -21.23 -97.09 17.64
CA VAL A 145 -19.81 -97.52 17.65
C VAL A 145 -19.18 -97.40 16.26
N LYS A 146 -19.90 -97.77 15.19
CA LYS A 146 -19.42 -97.60 13.80
C LYS A 146 -19.24 -96.12 13.42
N SER A 147 -20.14 -95.24 13.88
CA SER A 147 -20.03 -93.79 13.62
C SER A 147 -18.82 -93.13 14.30
N PHE A 148 -18.37 -93.70 15.42
CA PHE A 148 -17.22 -93.18 16.18
C PHE A 148 -15.89 -93.61 15.55
N LEU A 149 -15.77 -94.85 15.06
CA LEU A 149 -14.57 -95.29 14.34
C LEU A 149 -14.45 -94.58 12.98
N GLN A 150 -15.55 -94.41 12.24
CA GLN A 150 -15.51 -93.82 10.90
C GLN A 150 -15.23 -92.30 10.91
N ARG A 151 -15.55 -91.59 12.00
CA ARG A 151 -15.20 -90.17 12.17
C ARG A 151 -13.76 -89.94 12.66
N ASN A 152 -13.11 -90.96 13.24
CA ASN A 152 -11.76 -90.81 13.82
C ASN A 152 -10.64 -91.48 13.02
N THR A 153 -10.94 -92.23 11.96
CA THR A 153 -9.91 -92.61 10.98
C THR A 153 -9.62 -91.45 10.03
N PRO A 154 -8.43 -90.83 10.06
CA PRO A 154 -8.03 -89.90 9.02
C PRO A 154 -7.96 -90.67 7.70
N GLU A 155 -8.84 -90.34 6.76
CA GLU A 155 -8.71 -90.78 5.37
C GLU A 155 -7.29 -90.47 4.91
N ARG A 156 -6.60 -91.45 4.30
CA ARG A 156 -5.29 -91.23 3.70
C ARG A 156 -5.48 -90.32 2.48
N VAL A 157 -5.56 -89.02 2.71
CA VAL A 157 -5.68 -88.00 1.66
C VAL A 157 -4.41 -88.06 0.81
N ASN A 158 -4.59 -88.18 -0.51
CA ASN A 158 -3.50 -88.25 -1.47
C ASN A 158 -2.58 -87.02 -1.30
N LYS A 159 -1.31 -87.26 -0.93
CA LYS A 159 -0.31 -86.21 -0.65
C LYS A 159 -0.15 -85.23 -1.83
N GLU A 160 -0.44 -85.66 -3.05
CA GLU A 160 -0.40 -84.86 -4.27
C GLU A 160 -1.49 -83.77 -4.29
N MET A 161 -2.71 -84.09 -3.88
CA MET A 161 -3.81 -83.11 -3.79
C MET A 161 -3.55 -82.07 -2.69
N GLU A 162 -2.92 -82.45 -1.58
CA GLU A 162 -2.50 -81.47 -0.57
C GLU A 162 -1.44 -80.49 -1.09
N ILE A 163 -0.49 -80.97 -1.89
CA ILE A 163 0.54 -80.12 -2.49
C ILE A 163 -0.10 -79.13 -3.48
N GLU A 164 -1.07 -79.58 -4.27
CA GLU A 164 -1.79 -78.73 -5.22
C GLU A 164 -2.66 -77.68 -4.51
N VAL A 165 -3.37 -78.06 -3.44
CA VAL A 165 -4.11 -77.12 -2.60
C VAL A 165 -3.18 -76.10 -1.93
N LYS A 166 -2.01 -76.53 -1.44
CA LYS A 166 -0.99 -75.63 -0.85
C LYS A 166 -0.42 -74.67 -1.89
N LYS A 167 -0.15 -75.12 -3.12
CA LYS A 167 0.26 -74.26 -4.25
C LYS A 167 -0.80 -73.22 -4.59
N MET A 168 -2.07 -73.63 -4.70
CA MET A 168 -3.20 -72.72 -4.96
C MET A 168 -3.40 -71.69 -3.83
N GLN A 169 -3.20 -72.09 -2.58
CA GLN A 169 -3.25 -71.16 -1.44
C GLN A 169 -2.08 -70.17 -1.45
N LEU A 170 -0.87 -70.62 -1.81
CA LEU A 170 0.30 -69.76 -1.97
C LEU A 170 0.13 -68.75 -3.09
N GLU A 171 -0.39 -69.15 -4.25
CA GLU A 171 -0.70 -68.23 -5.35
C GLU A 171 -1.79 -67.22 -4.97
N LYS A 172 -2.85 -67.66 -4.27
CA LYS A 172 -3.88 -66.74 -3.75
C LYS A 172 -3.29 -65.75 -2.74
N LYS A 173 -2.33 -66.15 -1.91
CA LYS A 173 -1.62 -65.25 -0.99
C LYS A 173 -0.74 -64.25 -1.74
N ARG A 174 0.01 -64.70 -2.76
CA ARG A 174 0.84 -63.83 -3.62
C ARG A 174 -0.01 -62.79 -4.35
N LYS A 175 -1.11 -63.20 -5.00
CA LYS A 175 -2.06 -62.28 -5.68
C LYS A 175 -2.66 -61.24 -4.72
N LYS A 176 -3.04 -61.65 -3.50
CA LYS A 176 -3.53 -60.72 -2.47
C LYS A 176 -2.46 -59.74 -1.99
N GLU A 177 -1.21 -60.17 -1.90
CA GLU A 177 -0.09 -59.32 -1.50
C GLU A 177 0.27 -58.31 -2.62
N GLU A 178 0.29 -58.75 -3.88
CA GLU A 178 0.47 -57.87 -5.04
C GLU A 178 -0.65 -56.83 -5.15
N GLU A 179 -1.91 -57.22 -4.97
CA GLU A 179 -3.04 -56.30 -4.97
C GLU A 179 -2.93 -55.27 -3.82
N ARG A 180 -2.48 -55.72 -2.63
CA ARG A 180 -2.22 -54.82 -1.50
C ARG A 180 -1.09 -53.84 -1.83
N GLN A 181 -0.01 -54.29 -2.47
CA GLN A 181 1.09 -53.42 -2.89
C GLN A 181 0.66 -52.43 -3.98
N GLN A 182 -0.15 -52.85 -4.94
CA GLN A 182 -0.70 -51.97 -5.98
C GLN A 182 -1.59 -50.88 -5.38
N ARG A 183 -2.51 -51.24 -4.48
CA ARG A 183 -3.35 -50.26 -3.75
C ARG A 183 -2.51 -49.24 -2.98
N ILE A 184 -1.43 -49.68 -2.32
CA ILE A 184 -0.52 -48.77 -1.60
C ILE A 184 0.22 -47.84 -2.57
N LYS A 185 0.65 -48.33 -3.74
CA LYS A 185 1.33 -47.53 -4.77
C LYS A 185 0.37 -46.50 -5.37
N GLU A 186 -0.85 -46.90 -5.71
CA GLU A 186 -1.90 -46.00 -6.22
C GLU A 186 -2.28 -44.93 -5.19
N ASP A 187 -2.47 -45.30 -3.92
CA ASP A 187 -2.75 -44.32 -2.85
C ASP A 187 -1.58 -43.35 -2.64
N ARG A 188 -0.34 -43.81 -2.81
CA ARG A 188 0.85 -42.95 -2.73
C ARG A 188 0.89 -41.96 -3.90
N ILE A 189 0.56 -42.42 -5.11
CA ILE A 189 0.47 -41.57 -6.31
C ILE A 189 -0.65 -40.55 -6.15
N ARG A 190 -1.86 -40.97 -5.74
CA ARG A 190 -3.00 -40.08 -5.48
C ARG A 190 -2.67 -39.00 -4.45
N LYS A 191 -2.02 -39.36 -3.33
CA LYS A 191 -1.58 -38.39 -2.31
C LYS A 191 -0.55 -37.41 -2.87
N GLN A 192 0.36 -37.85 -3.72
CA GLN A 192 1.34 -36.98 -4.37
C GLN A 192 0.67 -36.04 -5.38
N GLU A 193 -0.26 -36.53 -6.18
CA GLU A 193 -1.00 -35.74 -7.16
C GLU A 193 -1.90 -34.70 -6.48
N GLU A 194 -2.63 -35.07 -5.43
CA GLU A 194 -3.39 -34.10 -4.61
C GLU A 194 -2.50 -33.04 -3.98
N SER A 195 -1.30 -33.40 -3.53
CA SER A 195 -0.32 -32.45 -2.99
C SER A 195 0.20 -31.50 -4.07
N LYS A 196 0.46 -32.01 -5.29
CA LYS A 196 0.81 -31.18 -6.46
C LYS A 196 -0.32 -30.24 -6.84
N ARG A 197 -1.56 -30.72 -6.96
CA ARG A 197 -2.75 -29.91 -7.22
C ARG A 197 -2.92 -28.80 -6.17
N LYS A 198 -2.81 -29.11 -4.88
CA LYS A 198 -2.86 -28.10 -3.80
C LYS A 198 -1.74 -27.07 -3.89
N ARG A 199 -0.54 -27.45 -4.34
CA ARG A 199 0.56 -26.51 -4.57
C ARG A 199 0.30 -25.62 -5.78
N GLU A 200 -0.21 -26.19 -6.86
CA GLU A 200 -0.59 -25.46 -8.08
C GLU A 200 -1.74 -24.49 -7.83
N GLU A 201 -2.79 -24.88 -7.09
CA GLU A 201 -3.88 -23.98 -6.72
C GLU A 201 -3.39 -22.81 -5.85
N ARG A 202 -2.50 -23.07 -4.89
CA ARG A 202 -1.87 -22.00 -4.09
C ARG A 202 -1.05 -21.06 -4.96
N LEU A 203 -0.33 -21.60 -5.95
CA LEU A 203 0.47 -20.81 -6.89
C LEU A 203 -0.44 -19.97 -7.80
N ARG A 204 -1.50 -20.56 -8.35
CA ARG A 204 -2.52 -19.85 -9.15
C ARG A 204 -3.16 -18.73 -8.33
N LYS A 205 -3.53 -18.98 -7.08
CA LYS A 205 -4.09 -17.95 -6.19
C LYS A 205 -3.08 -16.84 -5.88
N ALA A 206 -1.81 -17.19 -5.66
CA ALA A 206 -0.75 -16.22 -5.44
C ALA A 206 -0.49 -15.36 -6.69
N ASN A 207 -0.55 -15.96 -7.89
CA ASN A 207 -0.41 -15.24 -9.15
C ASN A 207 -1.60 -14.32 -9.42
N LYS A 208 -2.84 -14.80 -9.21
CA LYS A 208 -4.04 -13.97 -9.31
C LYS A 208 -3.98 -12.76 -8.38
N LEU A 209 -3.55 -12.95 -7.13
CA LEU A 209 -3.37 -11.84 -6.18
C LEU A 209 -2.30 -10.84 -6.62
N ARG A 210 -1.23 -11.30 -7.29
CA ARG A 210 -0.22 -10.42 -7.87
C ARG A 210 -0.78 -9.63 -9.05
N GLU A 211 -1.54 -10.30 -9.91
CA GLU A 211 -2.20 -9.67 -11.06
C GLU A 211 -3.24 -8.64 -10.63
N ASP A 212 -4.10 -8.96 -9.67
CA ASP A 212 -5.08 -8.02 -9.10
C ASP A 212 -4.38 -6.80 -8.48
N LYS A 213 -3.24 -7.03 -7.81
CA LYS A 213 -2.43 -5.94 -7.26
C LYS A 213 -1.79 -5.09 -8.35
N GLU A 214 -1.30 -5.70 -9.42
CA GLU A 214 -0.71 -5.00 -10.56
C GLU A 214 -1.78 -4.17 -11.30
N ARG A 215 -2.99 -4.70 -11.49
CA ARG A 215 -4.13 -3.96 -12.04
C ARG A 215 -4.48 -2.75 -11.16
N ALA A 216 -4.60 -2.93 -9.85
CA ALA A 216 -4.87 -1.83 -8.92
C ALA A 216 -3.73 -0.78 -8.89
N GLU A 217 -2.47 -1.18 -9.10
CA GLU A 217 -1.36 -0.25 -9.25
C GLU A 217 -1.40 0.50 -10.58
N LYS A 218 -1.78 -0.16 -11.69
CA LYS A 218 -1.98 0.48 -13.01
C LYS A 218 -3.14 1.47 -12.98
N GLU A 219 -4.31 1.09 -12.46
CA GLU A 219 -5.46 2.00 -12.32
C GLU A 219 -5.13 3.23 -11.46
N ARG A 220 -4.32 3.06 -10.40
CA ARG A 220 -3.84 4.21 -9.61
C ARG A 220 -2.88 5.10 -10.39
N GLN A 221 -2.02 4.51 -11.22
CA GLN A 221 -1.12 5.29 -12.08
C GLN A 221 -1.93 6.07 -13.12
N ASP A 222 -2.93 5.44 -13.74
CA ASP A 222 -3.82 6.08 -14.70
C ASP A 222 -4.60 7.22 -14.03
N GLN A 223 -5.17 7.02 -12.83
CA GLN A 223 -5.81 8.09 -12.06
C GLN A 223 -4.88 9.25 -11.71
N ILE A 224 -3.60 8.97 -11.42
CA ILE A 224 -2.60 10.01 -11.16
C ILE A 224 -2.29 10.77 -12.46
N GLN A 225 -2.18 10.05 -13.57
CA GLN A 225 -1.93 10.61 -14.89
C GLN A 225 -3.10 11.49 -15.34
N ASP A 226 -4.34 11.04 -15.19
CA ASP A 226 -5.55 11.81 -15.49
C ASP A 226 -5.64 13.07 -14.63
N LYS A 227 -5.39 12.95 -13.31
CA LYS A 227 -5.33 14.11 -12.41
C LYS A 227 -4.21 15.08 -12.79
N TRP A 228 -3.10 14.57 -13.29
CA TRP A 228 -1.98 15.39 -13.76
C TRP A 228 -2.34 16.12 -15.05
N GLN A 229 -2.97 15.44 -16.02
CA GLN A 229 -3.46 16.03 -17.25
C GLN A 229 -4.53 17.10 -16.98
N GLN A 230 -5.47 16.82 -16.07
CA GLN A 230 -6.47 17.80 -15.64
C GLN A 230 -5.81 19.04 -15.02
N ARG A 231 -4.81 18.87 -14.15
CA ARG A 231 -4.05 20.00 -13.59
C ARG A 231 -3.29 20.80 -14.64
N ILE A 232 -2.75 20.15 -15.67
CA ILE A 232 -2.12 20.86 -16.79
C ILE A 232 -3.17 21.66 -17.56
N ALA A 233 -4.30 21.05 -17.91
CA ALA A 233 -5.40 21.71 -18.61
C ALA A 233 -5.92 22.92 -17.82
N ASP A 234 -6.10 22.81 -16.51
CA ASP A 234 -6.53 23.91 -15.65
C ASP A 234 -5.45 25.00 -15.53
N ALA A 235 -4.17 24.61 -15.46
CA ALA A 235 -3.06 25.56 -15.46
C ALA A 235 -2.95 26.33 -16.78
N ASP A 236 -3.26 25.70 -17.91
CA ASP A 236 -3.23 26.35 -19.22
C ASP A 236 -4.48 27.21 -19.45
N ARG A 237 -5.66 26.78 -18.98
CA ARG A 237 -6.87 27.61 -18.92
C ARG A 237 -6.64 28.88 -18.09
N THR A 238 -6.05 28.75 -16.91
CA THR A 238 -5.77 29.92 -16.04
C THR A 238 -4.71 30.85 -16.61
N LYS A 239 -3.68 30.33 -17.30
CA LYS A 239 -2.73 31.20 -18.04
C LYS A 239 -3.40 31.91 -19.21
N SER A 240 -4.28 31.22 -19.95
CA SER A 240 -5.03 31.82 -21.06
C SER A 240 -5.96 32.93 -20.56
N GLN A 241 -6.70 32.69 -19.47
CA GLN A 241 -7.53 33.70 -18.81
C GLN A 241 -6.71 34.91 -18.36
N ARG A 242 -5.53 34.70 -17.75
CA ARG A 242 -4.64 35.81 -17.37
C ARG A 242 -4.14 36.61 -18.56
N LYS A 243 -3.80 35.95 -19.68
CA LYS A 243 -3.41 36.65 -20.91
C LYS A 243 -4.56 37.46 -21.49
N VAL A 244 -5.79 36.95 -21.43
CA VAL A 244 -6.98 37.71 -21.85
C VAL A 244 -7.22 38.91 -20.93
N GLU A 245 -7.11 38.75 -19.61
CA GLU A 245 -7.20 39.86 -18.65
C GLU A 245 -6.08 40.89 -18.82
N GLU A 246 -4.86 40.46 -19.09
CA GLU A 246 -3.70 41.33 -19.34
C GLU A 246 -3.85 42.07 -20.66
N ASN A 247 -4.29 41.40 -21.72
CA ASN A 247 -4.62 42.05 -23.00
C ASN A 247 -5.77 43.04 -22.85
N ALA A 248 -6.81 42.73 -22.05
CA ALA A 248 -7.90 43.65 -21.78
C ALA A 248 -7.44 44.87 -20.96
N LYS A 249 -6.50 44.71 -20.04
CA LYS A 249 -5.88 45.83 -19.32
C LYS A 249 -5.00 46.67 -20.23
N MET A 250 -4.17 46.04 -21.06
CA MET A 250 -3.34 46.72 -22.05
C MET A 250 -4.19 47.49 -23.06
N GLN A 251 -5.30 46.91 -23.53
CA GLN A 251 -6.25 47.60 -24.40
C GLN A 251 -6.87 48.82 -23.70
N LYS A 252 -7.27 48.70 -22.43
CA LYS A 252 -7.79 49.84 -21.65
C LYS A 252 -6.74 50.92 -21.40
N GLU A 253 -5.48 50.55 -21.21
CA GLU A 253 -4.37 51.51 -21.06
C GLU A 253 -4.05 52.22 -22.38
N MET A 254 -4.03 51.48 -23.49
CA MET A 254 -3.91 52.03 -24.84
C MET A 254 -5.09 52.94 -25.20
N GLU A 255 -6.31 52.58 -24.83
CA GLU A 255 -7.50 53.41 -25.03
C GLU A 255 -7.43 54.70 -24.19
N LYS A 256 -6.93 54.63 -22.96
CA LYS A 256 -6.68 55.81 -22.12
C LYS A 256 -5.61 56.72 -22.71
N LEU A 257 -4.52 56.16 -23.24
CA LEU A 257 -3.47 56.93 -23.91
C LEU A 257 -3.99 57.57 -25.20
N ALA A 258 -4.75 56.83 -26.02
CA ALA A 258 -5.38 57.36 -27.23
C ALA A 258 -6.37 58.49 -26.92
N LYS A 259 -7.18 58.36 -25.85
CA LYS A 259 -8.09 59.42 -25.40
C LYS A 259 -7.35 60.65 -24.85
N ALA A 260 -6.21 60.46 -24.21
CA ALA A 260 -5.35 61.57 -23.77
C ALA A 260 -4.66 62.28 -24.94
N GLU A 261 -4.24 61.54 -25.96
CA GLU A 261 -3.67 62.11 -27.19
C GLU A 261 -4.72 62.86 -28.02
N ALA A 262 -5.95 62.34 -28.10
CA ALA A 262 -7.07 63.05 -28.72
C ALA A 262 -7.36 64.39 -28.04
N ARG A 263 -7.36 64.44 -26.69
CA ARG A 263 -7.46 65.70 -25.94
C ARG A 263 -6.29 66.66 -26.20
N ARG A 264 -5.06 66.15 -26.29
CA ARG A 264 -3.89 66.97 -26.63
C ARG A 264 -3.99 67.57 -28.03
N LYS A 265 -4.51 66.81 -29.01
CA LYS A 265 -4.75 67.31 -30.37
C LYS A 265 -5.82 68.39 -30.39
N GLU A 266 -6.89 68.25 -29.61
CA GLU A 266 -7.90 69.31 -29.44
C GLU A 266 -7.28 70.59 -28.84
N GLU A 267 -6.46 70.45 -27.80
CA GLU A 267 -5.73 71.58 -27.19
C GLU A 267 -4.69 72.23 -28.13
N GLU A 268 -4.01 71.44 -28.97
CA GLU A 268 -3.08 71.95 -29.98
C GLU A 268 -3.82 72.71 -31.09
N VAL A 269 -5.00 72.25 -31.51
CA VAL A 269 -5.83 72.97 -32.48
C VAL A 269 -6.34 74.28 -31.89
N GLU A 270 -6.72 74.34 -30.62
CA GLU A 270 -7.09 75.58 -29.95
C GLU A 270 -5.90 76.55 -29.79
N LYS A 271 -4.71 76.05 -29.45
CA LYS A 271 -3.48 76.86 -29.40
C LYS A 271 -3.08 77.37 -30.78
N ALA A 272 -3.23 76.57 -31.82
CA ALA A 272 -2.97 76.98 -33.20
C ALA A 272 -3.96 78.06 -33.67
N LYS A 273 -5.24 77.98 -33.27
CA LYS A 273 -6.21 79.05 -33.52
C LYS A 273 -5.84 80.36 -32.81
N LYS A 274 -5.44 80.29 -31.54
CA LYS A 274 -4.96 81.46 -30.78
C LYS A 274 -3.69 82.08 -31.37
N LEU A 275 -2.78 81.25 -31.89
CA LEU A 275 -1.58 81.71 -32.58
C LEU A 275 -1.92 82.42 -33.90
N LYS A 276 -2.87 81.90 -34.67
CA LYS A 276 -3.37 82.56 -35.88
C LYS A 276 -4.05 83.90 -35.60
N GLU A 277 -4.85 83.99 -34.53
CA GLU A 277 -5.44 85.26 -34.10
C GLU A 277 -4.37 86.29 -33.69
N LEU A 278 -3.29 85.87 -33.04
CA LEU A 278 -2.14 86.74 -32.70
C LEU A 278 -1.31 87.15 -33.94
N GLU A 279 -1.21 86.30 -34.95
CA GLU A 279 -0.58 86.65 -36.23
C GLU A 279 -1.42 87.66 -37.00
N GLU A 280 -2.75 87.49 -37.05
CA GLU A 280 -3.67 88.47 -37.65
C GLU A 280 -3.66 89.83 -36.92
N GLU A 281 -3.50 89.85 -35.59
CA GLU A 281 -3.35 91.09 -34.82
C GLU A 281 -2.01 91.80 -35.14
N LYS A 282 -0.93 91.04 -35.32
CA LYS A 282 0.38 91.58 -35.73
C LYS A 282 0.38 92.09 -37.17
N GLU A 283 -0.34 91.42 -38.07
CA GLU A 283 -0.48 91.85 -39.46
C GLU A 283 -1.28 93.16 -39.57
N ARG A 284 -2.31 93.35 -38.73
CA ARG A 284 -3.02 94.63 -38.61
C ARG A 284 -2.14 95.77 -38.08
N ARG A 285 -1.23 95.49 -37.13
CA ARG A 285 -0.25 96.49 -36.66
C ARG A 285 0.81 96.82 -37.71
N PHE A 286 1.21 95.85 -38.53
CA PHE A 286 2.18 96.06 -39.60
C PHE A 286 1.58 96.88 -40.77
N GLN A 287 0.29 96.68 -41.09
CA GLN A 287 -0.41 97.52 -42.06
C GLN A 287 -0.56 98.99 -41.59
N ALA A 288 -0.71 99.24 -40.29
CA ALA A 288 -0.75 100.59 -39.73
C ALA A 288 0.62 101.32 -39.80
N LEU A 289 1.74 100.61 -39.66
CA LEU A 289 3.09 101.18 -39.79
C LEU A 289 3.51 101.45 -41.25
N GLN A 290 2.90 100.74 -42.22
CA GLN A 290 3.12 101.01 -43.64
C GLN A 290 2.39 102.26 -44.15
N SER A 291 1.28 102.66 -43.51
CA SER A 291 0.64 103.96 -43.79
C SER A 291 1.42 105.16 -43.24
N GLU A 292 2.21 104.97 -42.18
CA GLU A 292 3.02 106.03 -41.57
C GLU A 292 4.33 106.29 -42.33
N LYS A 293 4.93 105.26 -42.96
CA LYS A 293 6.15 105.41 -43.77
C LYS A 293 5.92 106.03 -45.15
N LYS A 294 4.69 106.10 -45.66
CA LYS A 294 4.36 106.70 -46.97
C LYS A 294 4.22 108.23 -46.94
N LEU A 295 4.34 108.87 -45.77
CA LEU A 295 4.23 110.34 -45.59
C LEU A 295 5.56 111.04 -45.25
N ALA A 296 6.66 110.30 -45.11
CA ALA A 296 7.96 110.85 -44.72
C ALA A 296 9.02 110.87 -45.86
N GLU A 297 8.63 110.54 -47.09
CA GLU A 297 9.55 110.40 -48.23
C GLU A 297 9.41 111.53 -49.28
N GLU A 298 8.92 112.71 -48.87
CA GLU A 298 8.81 113.89 -49.74
C GLU A 298 9.67 115.09 -49.30
N GLN A 299 10.65 114.92 -48.40
CA GLN A 299 11.64 115.97 -48.09
C GLN A 299 13.01 115.44 -47.67
N ARG A 300 13.72 114.72 -48.55
CA ARG A 300 15.21 114.79 -48.66
C ARG A 300 15.77 113.99 -49.83
N ALA A 301 15.26 114.28 -51.02
CA ALA A 301 15.96 114.03 -52.27
C ALA A 301 16.44 115.38 -52.83
N LYS A 302 17.69 115.73 -52.48
CA LYS A 302 18.63 116.76 -53.02
C LYS A 302 19.56 117.09 -51.84
N GLU A 303 20.70 116.44 -51.66
CA GLU A 303 21.86 116.59 -52.51
C GLU A 303 22.55 115.25 -52.80
N ARG A 304 22.72 115.02 -54.09
CA ARG A 304 23.50 113.97 -54.69
C ARG A 304 24.88 114.53 -55.01
N LYS A 305 25.89 113.65 -54.91
CA LYS A 305 27.13 113.64 -55.70
C LYS A 305 28.23 114.63 -55.28
N LEU A 306 29.00 114.26 -54.25
CA LEU A 306 30.46 114.47 -54.20
C LEU A 306 31.14 113.67 -53.06
N GLU A 307 30.73 112.43 -52.82
CA GLU A 307 31.35 111.60 -51.77
C GLU A 307 31.62 110.16 -52.25
N GLU A 308 32.09 110.06 -53.50
CA GLU A 308 32.64 108.82 -54.06
C GLU A 308 34.15 108.69 -53.79
N GLU A 309 34.79 109.73 -53.23
CA GLU A 309 36.20 109.73 -52.81
C GLU A 309 36.39 109.39 -51.32
N ARG A 310 35.29 109.24 -50.57
CA ARG A 310 35.29 108.88 -49.14
C ARG A 310 34.91 107.42 -48.84
N ARG A 311 34.78 106.61 -49.90
CA ARG A 311 34.47 105.17 -49.82
C ARG A 311 35.69 104.25 -49.77
N GLU A 312 36.92 104.78 -49.89
CA GLU A 312 38.14 103.98 -49.72
C GLU A 312 38.69 103.98 -48.29
N GLU A 313 38.38 104.99 -47.47
CA GLU A 313 38.81 105.01 -46.06
C GLU A 313 37.91 104.19 -45.13
N GLN A 314 36.64 103.98 -45.48
CA GLN A 314 35.72 103.12 -44.72
C GLN A 314 35.95 101.62 -44.95
N ARG A 315 36.63 101.22 -46.04
CA ARG A 315 37.00 99.82 -46.28
C ARG A 315 38.07 99.31 -45.31
N ARG A 316 38.88 100.19 -44.69
CA ARG A 316 39.87 99.79 -43.67
C ARG A 316 39.27 99.63 -42.27
N LEU A 317 38.17 100.32 -41.97
CA LEU A 317 37.46 100.24 -40.68
C LEU A 317 36.48 99.05 -40.61
N GLU A 318 35.95 98.60 -41.74
CA GLU A 318 35.12 97.37 -41.81
C GLU A 318 35.96 96.10 -41.73
N GLU A 319 37.22 96.12 -42.20
CA GLU A 319 38.13 94.97 -42.12
C GLU A 319 38.61 94.69 -40.68
N GLU A 320 38.69 95.72 -39.83
CA GLU A 320 39.04 95.60 -38.41
C GLU A 320 37.85 95.12 -37.56
N LYS A 321 36.63 95.62 -37.84
CA LYS A 321 35.39 95.12 -37.21
C LYS A 321 35.05 93.67 -37.58
N GLN A 322 35.33 93.25 -38.82
CA GLN A 322 35.15 91.85 -39.22
C GLN A 322 36.18 90.91 -38.58
N ARG A 323 37.35 91.40 -38.16
CA ARG A 323 38.32 90.60 -37.38
C ARG A 323 37.86 90.44 -35.93
N GLU A 324 37.34 91.49 -35.29
CA GLU A 324 36.78 91.41 -33.94
C GLU A 324 35.53 90.53 -33.85
N GLU A 325 34.63 90.60 -34.85
CA GLU A 325 33.42 89.80 -34.88
C GLU A 325 33.72 88.31 -35.14
N LYS A 326 34.71 88.01 -35.99
CA LYS A 326 35.22 86.64 -36.17
C LYS A 326 35.88 86.10 -34.90
N GLU A 327 36.63 86.92 -34.16
CA GLU A 327 37.22 86.49 -32.89
C GLU A 327 36.14 86.24 -31.81
N GLN A 328 35.09 87.06 -31.75
CA GLN A 328 33.96 86.83 -30.84
C GLN A 328 33.12 85.61 -31.23
N GLU A 329 32.91 85.35 -32.51
CA GLU A 329 32.21 84.16 -33.00
C GLU A 329 33.03 82.89 -32.70
N GLU A 330 34.36 82.94 -32.85
CA GLU A 330 35.25 81.84 -32.50
C GLU A 330 35.27 81.58 -30.99
N ARG A 331 35.24 82.62 -30.15
CA ARG A 331 35.08 82.48 -28.69
C ARG A 331 33.74 81.85 -28.31
N ARG A 332 32.63 82.24 -28.97
CA ARG A 332 31.31 81.62 -28.76
C ARG A 332 31.27 80.15 -29.21
N LYS A 333 31.91 79.83 -30.34
CA LYS A 333 32.06 78.44 -30.81
C LYS A 333 32.88 77.60 -29.84
N ARG A 334 34.00 78.12 -29.32
CA ARG A 334 34.81 77.44 -28.29
C ARG A 334 34.05 77.22 -26.98
N GLN A 335 33.20 78.16 -26.56
CA GLN A 335 32.34 78.00 -25.37
C GLN A 335 31.26 76.93 -25.59
N LEU A 336 30.58 76.94 -26.74
CA LEU A 336 29.59 75.92 -27.09
C LEU A 336 30.20 74.52 -27.21
N GLU A 337 31.44 74.42 -27.72
CA GLU A 337 32.16 73.15 -27.81
C GLU A 337 32.60 72.65 -26.43
N ALA A 338 33.07 73.54 -25.54
CA ALA A 338 33.37 73.22 -24.14
C ALA A 338 32.12 72.76 -23.37
N ASP A 339 30.97 73.38 -23.59
CA ASP A 339 29.70 72.97 -22.96
C ASP A 339 29.19 71.64 -23.51
N ARG A 340 29.35 71.36 -24.81
CA ARG A 340 29.05 70.04 -25.40
C ARG A 340 29.92 68.94 -24.79
N ILE A 341 31.20 69.20 -24.56
CA ILE A 341 32.11 68.24 -23.92
C ILE A 341 31.69 67.99 -22.47
N ARG A 342 31.32 69.03 -21.72
CA ARG A 342 30.83 68.88 -20.33
C ARG A 342 29.55 68.06 -20.24
N ILE A 343 28.59 68.30 -21.14
CA ILE A 343 27.34 67.54 -21.19
C ILE A 343 27.62 66.07 -21.53
N ALA A 344 28.52 65.81 -22.49
CA ALA A 344 28.90 64.45 -22.87
C ALA A 344 29.61 63.69 -21.72
N GLU A 345 30.49 64.35 -20.96
CA GLU A 345 31.14 63.75 -19.78
C GLU A 345 30.13 63.44 -18.65
N GLU A 346 29.13 64.31 -18.46
CA GLU A 346 28.09 64.11 -17.43
C GLU A 346 27.14 62.96 -17.80
N GLU A 347 26.75 62.84 -19.07
CA GLU A 347 25.99 61.70 -19.58
C GLU A 347 26.76 60.37 -19.46
N GLU A 348 28.08 60.38 -19.73
CA GLU A 348 28.92 59.18 -19.56
C GLU A 348 29.00 58.75 -18.09
N ARG A 349 29.11 59.70 -17.15
CA ARG A 349 29.08 59.41 -15.70
C ARG A 349 27.75 58.85 -15.24
N VAL A 350 26.63 59.35 -15.77
CA VAL A 350 25.29 58.82 -15.48
C VAL A 350 25.13 57.40 -16.03
N ARG A 351 25.59 57.12 -17.24
CA ARG A 351 25.57 55.76 -17.82
C ARG A 351 26.41 54.78 -17.00
N LYS A 352 27.63 55.15 -16.60
CA LYS A 352 28.48 54.30 -15.73
C LYS A 352 27.83 54.00 -14.38
N ARG A 353 27.13 54.97 -13.77
CA ARG A 353 26.37 54.75 -12.52
C ARG A 353 25.17 53.82 -12.72
N GLN A 354 24.44 53.95 -13.82
CA GLN A 354 23.32 53.05 -14.14
C GLN A 354 23.80 51.62 -14.40
N GLU A 355 24.90 51.45 -15.13
CA GLU A 355 25.49 50.13 -15.40
C GLU A 355 25.98 49.45 -14.12
N GLN A 356 26.60 50.19 -13.20
CA GLN A 356 27.00 49.66 -11.88
C GLN A 356 25.79 49.19 -11.05
N LEU A 357 24.70 49.96 -11.05
CA LEU A 357 23.45 49.59 -10.36
C LEU A 357 22.78 48.36 -10.99
N GLU A 358 22.84 48.19 -12.31
CA GLU A 358 22.34 47.00 -12.99
C GLU A 358 23.17 45.75 -12.69
N ILE A 359 24.50 45.88 -12.68
CA ILE A 359 25.41 44.80 -12.29
C ILE A 359 25.16 44.37 -10.84
N GLU A 360 24.97 45.33 -9.92
CA GLU A 360 24.67 45.04 -8.51
C GLU A 360 23.30 44.34 -8.36
N ARG A 361 22.27 44.81 -9.07
CA ARG A 361 20.95 44.16 -9.10
C ARG A 361 21.02 42.74 -9.69
N ALA A 362 21.83 42.53 -10.72
CA ALA A 362 22.03 41.21 -11.32
C ALA A 362 22.77 40.26 -10.35
N ARG A 363 23.77 40.77 -9.61
CA ARG A 363 24.48 40.00 -8.58
C ARG A 363 23.56 39.58 -7.44
N LYS A 364 22.74 40.51 -6.94
CA LYS A 364 21.77 40.25 -5.88
C LYS A 364 20.71 39.22 -6.28
N LYS A 365 20.20 39.28 -7.52
CA LYS A 365 19.29 38.26 -8.07
C LYS A 365 19.93 36.86 -8.12
N ARG A 366 21.20 36.76 -8.53
CA ARG A 366 21.93 35.47 -8.54
C ARG A 366 22.13 34.92 -7.13
N GLU A 367 22.44 35.76 -6.16
CA GLU A 367 22.57 35.36 -4.75
C GLU A 367 21.24 34.86 -4.17
N ASP A 368 20.13 35.57 -4.44
CA ASP A 368 18.79 35.16 -4.01
C ASP A 368 18.35 33.83 -4.67
N GLU A 369 18.68 33.61 -5.94
CA GLU A 369 18.41 32.35 -6.65
C GLU A 369 19.20 31.17 -6.05
N LEU A 370 20.49 31.37 -5.74
CA LEU A 370 21.33 30.37 -5.09
C LEU A 370 20.82 30.05 -3.68
N ALA A 371 20.44 31.07 -2.91
CA ALA A 371 19.85 30.89 -1.59
C ALA A 371 18.53 30.10 -1.65
N ALA A 372 17.68 30.41 -2.63
CA ALA A 372 16.43 29.68 -2.87
C ALA A 372 16.67 28.22 -3.30
N GLU A 373 17.71 27.96 -4.11
CA GLU A 373 18.09 26.61 -4.52
C GLU A 373 18.59 25.77 -3.34
N ILE A 374 19.44 26.35 -2.48
CA ILE A 374 19.95 25.69 -1.28
C ILE A 374 18.79 25.38 -0.31
N ALA A 375 17.87 26.33 -0.10
CA ALA A 375 16.70 26.12 0.74
C ALA A 375 15.79 25.00 0.19
N MET A 376 15.61 24.93 -1.13
CA MET A 376 14.87 23.85 -1.80
C MET A 376 15.55 22.47 -1.65
N LYS A 377 16.89 22.42 -1.75
CA LYS A 377 17.65 21.18 -1.56
C LYS A 377 17.55 20.68 -0.11
N LYS A 378 17.63 21.58 0.87
CA LYS A 378 17.49 21.26 2.28
C LYS A 378 16.10 20.71 2.61
N LYS A 379 15.04 21.37 2.15
CA LYS A 379 13.65 20.87 2.30
C LYS A 379 13.44 19.48 1.68
N ARG A 380 14.00 19.22 0.49
CA ARG A 380 13.93 17.88 -0.14
C ARG A 380 14.67 16.81 0.66
N GLN A 381 15.80 17.15 1.28
CA GLN A 381 16.52 16.22 2.14
C GLN A 381 15.74 15.90 3.41
N ASP A 382 15.14 16.92 4.04
CA ASP A 382 14.30 16.74 5.24
C ASP A 382 13.05 15.90 4.93
N GLU A 383 12.37 16.14 3.81
CA GLU A 383 11.23 15.32 3.35
C GLU A 383 11.64 13.86 3.10
N LEU A 384 12.82 13.63 2.49
CA LEU A 384 13.34 12.28 2.28
C LEU A 384 13.71 11.58 3.60
N GLN A 385 14.22 12.32 4.59
CA GLN A 385 14.50 11.77 5.92
C GLN A 385 13.21 11.41 6.65
N GLN A 386 12.20 12.31 6.64
CA GLN A 386 10.89 12.02 7.22
C GLN A 386 10.23 10.80 6.58
N LEU A 387 10.32 10.66 5.25
CA LEU A 387 9.79 9.49 4.54
C LEU A 387 10.51 8.19 4.95
N LYS A 388 11.84 8.25 5.16
CA LYS A 388 12.63 7.10 5.64
C LYS A 388 12.24 6.73 7.07
N GLU A 389 12.10 7.70 7.96
CA GLU A 389 11.67 7.47 9.34
C GLU A 389 10.26 6.87 9.41
N GLN A 390 9.31 7.37 8.60
CA GLN A 390 7.97 6.79 8.52
C GLN A 390 8.01 5.34 8.01
N ARG A 391 8.81 5.06 6.98
CA ARG A 391 8.99 3.67 6.49
C ARG A 391 9.62 2.77 7.55
N GLU A 392 10.56 3.26 8.32
CA GLU A 392 11.19 2.50 9.40
C GLU A 392 10.23 2.25 10.57
N LYS A 393 9.43 3.25 10.97
CA LYS A 393 8.37 3.11 11.99
C LYS A 393 7.35 2.06 11.56
N VAL A 394 6.86 2.12 10.32
CA VAL A 394 5.92 1.11 9.77
C VAL A 394 6.57 -0.28 9.72
N ARG A 395 7.87 -0.38 9.43
CA ARG A 395 8.60 -1.66 9.45
C ARG A 395 8.71 -2.22 10.87
N LYS A 396 9.08 -1.39 11.85
CA LYS A 396 9.17 -1.78 13.27
C LYS A 396 7.81 -2.21 13.81
N GLU A 397 6.75 -1.49 13.48
CA GLU A 397 5.38 -1.84 13.86
C GLU A 397 4.93 -3.18 13.25
N ARG A 398 5.22 -3.41 11.96
CA ARG A 398 4.95 -4.71 11.32
C ARG A 398 5.74 -5.85 11.93
N GLU A 399 7.00 -5.63 12.31
CA GLU A 399 7.82 -6.63 12.98
C GLU A 399 7.30 -6.91 14.41
N ALA A 400 6.89 -5.88 15.15
CA ALA A 400 6.26 -6.03 16.46
C ALA A 400 4.92 -6.78 16.38
N ALA A 401 4.07 -6.45 15.40
CA ALA A 401 2.81 -7.15 15.14
C ALA A 401 3.04 -8.63 14.77
N ARG A 402 4.09 -8.93 13.99
CA ARG A 402 4.49 -10.32 13.70
C ARG A 402 4.97 -11.07 14.94
N LYS A 403 5.72 -10.41 15.84
CA LYS A 403 6.13 -11.01 17.11
C LYS A 403 4.93 -11.32 18.01
N LYS A 404 4.02 -10.35 18.20
CA LYS A 404 2.77 -10.53 18.95
C LYS A 404 1.93 -11.69 18.39
N LYS A 405 1.74 -11.75 17.07
CA LYS A 405 1.00 -12.84 16.40
C LYS A 405 1.67 -14.21 16.54
N MET A 406 2.99 -14.27 16.65
CA MET A 406 3.72 -15.52 16.89
C MET A 406 3.60 -15.97 18.34
N GLU A 407 3.62 -15.04 19.28
CA GLU A 407 3.45 -15.29 20.72
C GLU A 407 2.02 -15.75 21.04
N GLU A 408 1.00 -15.06 20.51
CA GLU A 408 -0.40 -15.46 20.60
C GLU A 408 -0.62 -16.89 20.06
N LYS A 409 0.01 -17.22 18.92
CA LYS A 409 -0.02 -18.59 18.38
C LYS A 409 0.70 -19.62 19.25
N ARG A 410 1.67 -19.23 20.07
CA ARG A 410 2.32 -20.13 21.03
C ARG A 410 1.40 -20.37 22.22
N LEU A 411 0.83 -19.32 22.78
CA LEU A 411 -0.14 -19.40 23.87
C LEU A 411 -1.36 -20.26 23.48
N ALA A 412 -1.94 -20.02 22.30
CA ALA A 412 -3.07 -20.82 21.82
C ALA A 412 -2.71 -22.31 21.59
N LYS A 413 -1.45 -22.63 21.26
CA LYS A 413 -0.98 -24.02 21.17
C LYS A 413 -0.79 -24.63 22.55
N GLU A 414 -0.27 -23.87 23.51
CA GLU A 414 -0.11 -24.31 24.90
C GLU A 414 -1.47 -24.57 25.55
N GLU A 415 -2.45 -23.68 25.39
CA GLU A 415 -3.82 -23.89 25.85
C GLU A 415 -4.45 -25.14 25.21
N LYS A 416 -4.30 -25.31 23.89
CA LYS A 416 -4.81 -26.51 23.20
C LYS A 416 -4.14 -27.79 23.70
N ASN A 417 -2.86 -27.73 24.08
CA ASN A 417 -2.17 -28.88 24.65
C ASN A 417 -2.66 -29.17 26.08
N LYS A 418 -2.85 -28.15 26.91
CA LYS A 418 -3.43 -28.29 28.26
C LYS A 418 -4.84 -28.90 28.21
N LEU A 419 -5.68 -28.43 27.28
CA LEU A 419 -7.04 -28.94 27.12
C LEU A 419 -7.05 -30.40 26.66
N LYS A 420 -6.15 -30.78 25.75
CA LYS A 420 -5.95 -32.19 25.37
C LYS A 420 -5.42 -33.06 26.51
N GLU A 421 -4.59 -32.49 27.38
CA GLU A 421 -4.07 -33.20 28.55
C GLU A 421 -5.18 -33.42 29.59
N GLN A 422 -6.00 -32.40 29.85
CA GLN A 422 -7.20 -32.53 30.69
C GLN A 422 -8.17 -33.57 30.12
N GLU A 423 -8.48 -33.52 28.83
CA GLU A 423 -9.35 -34.52 28.18
C GLU A 423 -8.80 -35.95 28.29
N LYS A 424 -7.47 -36.12 28.25
CA LYS A 424 -6.83 -37.42 28.49
C LYS A 424 -6.97 -37.87 29.94
N ARG A 425 -6.76 -36.97 30.91
CA ARG A 425 -6.91 -37.27 32.34
C ARG A 425 -8.36 -37.65 32.66
N GLU A 426 -9.35 -36.91 32.16
CA GLU A 426 -10.77 -37.24 32.33
C GLU A 426 -11.14 -38.59 31.68
N LYS A 427 -10.59 -38.90 30.50
CA LYS A 427 -10.79 -40.20 29.85
C LYS A 427 -10.17 -41.34 30.65
N GLU A 428 -9.03 -41.12 31.27
CA GLU A 428 -8.38 -42.11 32.13
C GLU A 428 -9.17 -42.30 33.43
N GLU A 429 -9.63 -41.22 34.04
CA GLU A 429 -10.47 -41.25 35.24
C GLU A 429 -11.80 -41.97 34.98
N ARG A 430 -12.49 -41.67 33.88
CA ARG A 430 -13.70 -42.41 33.46
C ARG A 430 -13.43 -43.90 33.27
N LYS A 431 -12.27 -44.28 32.73
CA LYS A 431 -11.89 -45.69 32.62
C LYS A 431 -11.67 -46.33 33.98
N ARG A 432 -11.05 -45.62 34.93
CA ARG A 432 -10.88 -46.10 36.30
C ARG A 432 -12.23 -46.30 36.99
N GLN A 433 -13.14 -45.32 36.88
CA GLN A 433 -14.51 -45.43 37.39
C GLN A 433 -15.27 -46.60 36.77
N GLN A 434 -15.17 -46.82 35.45
CA GLN A 434 -15.78 -47.99 34.80
C GLN A 434 -15.19 -49.31 35.29
N GLN A 435 -13.88 -49.38 35.52
CA GLN A 435 -13.24 -50.57 36.09
C GLN A 435 -13.65 -50.82 37.53
N GLU A 436 -13.84 -49.77 38.32
CA GLU A 436 -14.30 -49.84 39.70
C GLU A 436 -15.75 -50.32 39.79
N LEU A 437 -16.65 -49.78 38.95
CA LEU A 437 -18.03 -50.29 38.83
C LEU A 437 -18.07 -51.77 38.42
N LEU A 438 -17.22 -52.19 37.49
CA LEU A 438 -17.11 -53.60 37.10
C LEU A 438 -16.54 -54.49 38.22
N ARG A 439 -15.75 -53.94 39.14
CA ARG A 439 -15.30 -54.68 40.34
C ARG A 439 -16.42 -54.80 41.35
N GLN A 440 -17.14 -53.72 41.63
CA GLN A 440 -18.30 -53.74 42.52
C GLN A 440 -19.38 -54.70 42.02
N GLU A 441 -19.69 -54.71 40.73
CA GLU A 441 -20.66 -55.65 40.13
C GLU A 441 -20.22 -57.11 40.28
N LYS A 442 -18.90 -57.39 40.23
CA LYS A 442 -18.37 -58.73 40.47
C LYS A 442 -18.45 -59.13 41.94
N GLU A 443 -18.06 -58.24 42.84
CA GLU A 443 -18.16 -58.46 44.30
C GLU A 443 -19.62 -58.69 44.71
N GLU A 444 -20.57 -57.94 44.15
CA GLU A 444 -22.00 -58.12 44.39
C GLU A 444 -22.51 -59.48 43.86
N LYS A 445 -22.04 -59.91 42.67
CA LYS A 445 -22.35 -61.23 42.11
C LYS A 445 -21.77 -62.37 42.94
N GLU A 446 -20.53 -62.24 43.42
CA GLU A 446 -19.88 -63.23 44.29
C GLU A 446 -20.61 -63.33 45.63
N LEU A 447 -20.99 -62.20 46.23
CA LEU A 447 -21.77 -62.17 47.47
C LEU A 447 -23.17 -62.76 47.28
N ALA A 448 -23.83 -62.50 46.15
CA ALA A 448 -25.10 -63.12 45.82
C ALA A 448 -24.99 -64.65 45.63
N GLN A 449 -23.92 -65.13 44.99
CA GLN A 449 -23.63 -66.56 44.86
C GLN A 449 -23.35 -67.21 46.22
N GLU A 450 -22.56 -66.57 47.08
CA GLU A 450 -22.29 -67.04 48.44
C GLU A 450 -23.58 -67.14 49.27
N GLN A 451 -24.48 -66.15 49.17
CA GLN A 451 -25.79 -66.21 49.82
C GLN A 451 -26.67 -67.34 49.27
N GLU A 452 -26.65 -67.60 47.96
CA GLU A 452 -27.38 -68.71 47.35
C GLU A 452 -26.83 -70.07 47.80
N GLU A 453 -25.51 -70.23 47.84
CA GLU A 453 -24.85 -71.42 48.37
C GLU A 453 -25.16 -71.63 49.86
N ALA A 454 -25.14 -70.56 50.67
CA ALA A 454 -25.52 -70.62 52.07
C ALA A 454 -26.97 -71.09 52.26
N ARG A 455 -27.91 -70.60 51.43
CA ARG A 455 -29.30 -71.08 51.44
C ARG A 455 -29.40 -72.56 51.06
N LYS A 456 -28.69 -73.01 50.01
CA LYS A 456 -28.64 -74.43 49.63
C LYS A 456 -28.10 -75.31 50.75
N ARG A 457 -27.02 -74.89 51.42
CA ARG A 457 -26.47 -75.63 52.59
C ARG A 457 -27.45 -75.69 53.76
N GLN A 458 -28.22 -74.62 54.00
CA GLN A 458 -29.28 -74.63 55.03
C GLN A 458 -30.44 -75.57 54.67
N GLU A 459 -30.87 -75.59 53.40
CA GLU A 459 -31.89 -76.51 52.90
C GLU A 459 -31.41 -77.96 52.96
N GLU A 460 -30.17 -78.25 52.55
CA GLU A 460 -29.55 -79.57 52.69
C GLU A 460 -29.49 -80.02 54.16
N ALA A 461 -29.05 -79.14 55.06
CA ALA A 461 -29.02 -79.42 56.50
C ALA A 461 -30.43 -79.68 57.07
N ARG A 462 -31.45 -78.96 56.58
CA ARG A 462 -32.84 -79.21 56.94
C ARG A 462 -33.33 -80.57 56.43
N ASN A 463 -33.04 -80.91 55.17
CA ASN A 463 -33.40 -82.20 54.58
C ASN A 463 -32.75 -83.37 55.34
N ILE A 464 -31.47 -83.25 55.71
CA ILE A 464 -30.77 -84.26 56.51
C ILE A 464 -31.45 -84.44 57.88
N ARG A 465 -31.85 -83.35 58.55
CA ARG A 465 -32.59 -83.44 59.83
C ARG A 465 -33.95 -84.10 59.65
N GLU A 466 -34.68 -83.74 58.60
CA GLU A 466 -35.99 -84.36 58.29
C GLU A 466 -35.85 -85.86 57.98
N GLU A 467 -34.81 -86.28 57.27
CA GLU A 467 -34.49 -87.70 57.04
C GLU A 467 -34.12 -88.44 58.32
N GLN A 468 -33.30 -87.85 59.19
CA GLN A 468 -32.96 -88.43 60.49
C GLN A 468 -34.22 -88.67 61.34
N VAL A 469 -35.13 -87.69 61.40
CA VAL A 469 -36.42 -87.83 62.09
C VAL A 469 -37.27 -88.94 61.46
N ARG A 470 -37.32 -89.03 60.13
CA ARG A 470 -38.04 -90.14 59.44
C ARG A 470 -37.45 -91.51 59.80
N LEU A 471 -36.13 -91.65 59.83
CA LEU A 471 -35.45 -92.88 60.22
C LEU A 471 -35.71 -93.25 61.68
N GLU A 472 -35.71 -92.28 62.60
CA GLU A 472 -36.07 -92.51 64.01
C GLU A 472 -37.52 -92.98 64.18
N VAL A 473 -38.46 -92.42 63.42
CA VAL A 473 -39.86 -92.88 63.44
C VAL A 473 -40.00 -94.30 62.92
N LEU A 474 -39.27 -94.67 61.86
CA LEU A 474 -39.25 -96.05 61.34
C LEU A 474 -38.69 -97.03 62.36
N LYS A 475 -37.56 -96.70 63.01
CA LYS A 475 -36.96 -97.52 64.08
C LYS A 475 -37.86 -97.73 65.30
N LYS A 476 -38.82 -96.82 65.55
CA LYS A 476 -39.81 -96.96 66.63
C LYS A 476 -41.02 -97.83 66.23
N LYS A 477 -41.20 -98.12 64.94
CA LYS A 477 -42.32 -98.94 64.41
C LYS A 477 -41.94 -100.40 64.20
N GLU A 478 -40.66 -100.68 63.97
CA GLU A 478 -40.06 -102.03 64.11
C GLU A 478 -39.98 -102.41 65.59
#